data_AF-A0A644Z543-F1
#
_entry.id   AF-A0A644Z543-F1
#
_cell.length_a   1.000
_cell.length_b   1.000
_cell.length_c   1.000
_cell.angle_alpha   90.00
_cell.angle_beta   90.00
_cell.angle_gamma   90.00
#
_symmetry.space_group_name_H-M   'P 1'
#
loop_
_entity.id
_entity.type
_entity.pdbx_description
1 polymer ?
#
loop_
_entity_poly.entity_id
_entity_poly.type
_entity_poly.pdbx_seq_one_letter_code
_entity_poly.pdbx_strand_id
1 'polypeptide(L)'
;MIEYIPELMSTGVVSFKIEGRMKSSYYVATVCKAYREALNEYMKNPAEYKFNKKWLEDLDKPSHRKYYTGFYFNDPDKQIYESSAYIRKYDIIGVVKNYDVSTKTATIEQRNKVFDGDMVEVLRPIGDNLQVVLKDMKDSRGNKIESAPSAQMLFTVTVEEELQENDIVIKSKEDK
;
A
#
# COMPACT_ATOMS: atom_id res chain seq x y z
N MET A 1 12.67 5.75 -10.15
CA MET A 1 13.48 4.58 -10.53
C MET A 1 12.64 3.39 -10.98
N ILE A 2 11.47 3.11 -10.38
CA ILE A 2 10.63 1.97 -10.81
C ILE A 2 10.20 2.03 -12.28
N GLU A 3 10.12 3.22 -12.88
CA GLU A 3 9.82 3.40 -14.31
C GLU A 3 10.92 2.89 -15.24
N TYR A 4 12.14 2.68 -14.71
CA TYR A 4 13.35 2.35 -15.45
C TYR A 4 13.77 0.90 -15.20
N ILE A 5 12.83 -0.04 -15.05
CA ILE A 5 13.15 -1.46 -14.86
C ILE A 5 14.06 -1.99 -15.99
N PRO A 6 13.79 -1.75 -17.28
CA PRO A 6 14.65 -2.26 -18.36
C PRO A 6 16.10 -1.78 -18.26
N GLU A 7 16.31 -0.50 -17.97
CA GLU A 7 17.63 0.11 -17.82
C GLU A 7 18.34 -0.44 -16.58
N LEU A 8 17.62 -0.60 -15.46
CA LEU A 8 18.20 -1.18 -14.25
C LEU A 8 18.62 -2.64 -14.46
N MET A 9 17.79 -3.43 -15.15
CA MET A 9 18.07 -4.85 -15.43
C MET A 9 19.22 -5.05 -16.41
N SER A 10 19.44 -4.13 -17.35
CA SER A 10 20.54 -4.23 -18.32
C SER A 10 21.92 -3.91 -17.74
N THR A 11 21.99 -3.31 -16.55
CA THR A 11 23.26 -2.97 -15.89
C THR A 11 24.09 -4.16 -15.41
N GLY A 12 23.50 -5.37 -15.37
CA GLY A 12 24.16 -6.58 -14.85
C GLY A 12 24.10 -6.74 -13.32
N VAL A 13 23.33 -5.90 -12.62
CA VAL A 13 23.08 -6.07 -11.19
C VAL A 13 22.30 -7.36 -10.90
N VAL A 14 22.64 -8.02 -9.80
CA VAL A 14 22.04 -9.31 -9.39
C VAL A 14 20.98 -9.17 -8.29
N SER A 15 20.83 -7.97 -7.73
CA SER A 15 19.88 -7.72 -6.65
C SER A 15 19.48 -6.24 -6.59
N PHE A 16 18.19 -5.99 -6.34
CA PHE A 16 17.72 -4.68 -5.90
C PHE A 16 17.56 -4.67 -4.39
N LYS A 17 18.10 -3.64 -3.75
CA LYS A 17 17.96 -3.43 -2.31
C LYS A 17 16.88 -2.38 -2.04
N ILE A 18 15.86 -2.77 -1.28
CA ILE A 18 14.88 -1.84 -0.72
C ILE A 18 15.28 -1.56 0.73
N GLU A 19 15.37 -0.27 1.09
CA GLU A 19 15.74 0.19 2.42
C GLU A 19 14.49 0.72 3.14
N GLY A 20 14.24 0.23 4.36
CA GLY A 20 13.08 0.60 5.16
C GLY A 20 13.37 1.18 6.55
N ARG A 21 14.57 1.69 6.84
CA ARG A 21 14.88 2.30 8.16
C ARG A 21 13.94 3.46 8.41
N MET A 22 13.34 3.45 9.60
CA MET A 22 12.33 4.42 10.01
C MET A 22 11.12 4.49 9.08
N LYS A 23 10.87 3.45 8.27
CA LYS A 23 9.66 3.31 7.45
C LYS A 23 8.67 2.36 8.12
N SER A 24 7.39 2.60 7.89
CA SER A 24 6.33 1.71 8.36
C SER A 24 6.31 0.40 7.59
N SER A 25 5.69 -0.63 8.16
CA SER A 25 5.41 -1.89 7.44
C SER A 25 4.61 -1.65 6.16
N TYR A 26 3.66 -0.71 6.19
CA TYR A 26 2.90 -0.28 5.01
C TYR A 26 3.82 0.21 3.88
N TYR A 27 4.76 1.13 4.16
CA TYR A 27 5.70 1.60 3.14
C TYR A 27 6.50 0.44 2.54
N VAL A 28 7.06 -0.42 3.39
CA VAL A 28 7.88 -1.55 2.93
C VAL A 28 7.04 -2.52 2.09
N ALA A 29 5.82 -2.84 2.51
CA ALA A 29 4.90 -3.71 1.76
C ALA A 29 4.58 -3.14 0.38
N THR A 30 4.22 -1.86 0.29
CA THR A 30 3.92 -1.18 -0.98
C THR A 30 5.12 -1.18 -1.93
N VAL A 31 6.31 -0.79 -1.44
CA VAL A 31 7.51 -0.72 -2.27
C VAL A 31 7.93 -2.11 -2.75
N CYS A 32 7.95 -3.10 -1.84
CA CYS A 32 8.28 -4.47 -2.19
C CYS A 32 7.31 -5.04 -3.22
N LYS A 33 6.00 -4.82 -3.04
CA LYS A 33 4.97 -5.26 -4.00
C LYS A 33 5.19 -4.62 -5.37
N ALA A 34 5.28 -3.29 -5.44
CA ALA A 34 5.41 -2.56 -6.70
C ALA A 34 6.63 -3.02 -7.50
N TYR A 35 7.81 -3.10 -6.87
CA TYR A 35 9.01 -3.58 -7.54
C TYR A 35 8.94 -5.07 -7.89
N ARG A 36 8.33 -5.91 -7.03
CA ARG A 36 8.14 -7.34 -7.33
C ARG A 36 7.28 -7.53 -8.56
N GLU A 37 6.15 -6.85 -8.65
CA GLU A 37 5.26 -6.92 -9.82
C GLU A 37 5.95 -6.41 -11.07
N ALA A 38 6.62 -5.26 -11.00
CA ALA A 38 7.33 -4.69 -12.15
C ALA A 38 8.44 -5.62 -12.68
N LEU A 39 9.23 -6.19 -11.77
CA LEU A 39 10.25 -7.17 -12.11
C LEU A 39 9.66 -8.46 -12.67
N ASN A 40 8.64 -9.00 -12.03
CA ASN A 40 7.98 -10.22 -12.49
C ASN A 40 7.39 -10.04 -13.89
N GLU A 41 6.79 -8.88 -14.17
CA GLU A 41 6.25 -8.57 -15.50
C GLU A 41 7.36 -8.41 -16.54
N TYR A 42 8.44 -7.70 -16.21
CA TYR A 42 9.61 -7.58 -17.08
C TYR A 42 10.21 -8.95 -17.42
N MET A 43 10.36 -9.84 -16.44
CA MET A 43 10.94 -11.17 -16.64
C MET A 43 10.09 -12.10 -17.52
N LYS A 44 8.78 -11.87 -17.66
CA LYS A 44 7.92 -12.69 -18.55
C LYS A 44 8.25 -12.47 -20.01
N ASN A 45 8.42 -11.21 -20.43
CA ASN A 45 8.77 -10.85 -21.81
C ASN A 45 9.45 -9.47 -21.86
N PRO A 46 10.79 -9.41 -21.71
CA PRO A 46 11.52 -8.15 -21.71
C PRO A 46 11.35 -7.32 -23.00
N ALA A 47 11.13 -7.98 -24.14
CA ALA A 47 11.00 -7.30 -25.44
C ALA A 47 9.69 -6.52 -25.60
N GLU A 48 8.62 -6.96 -24.92
CA GLU A 48 7.29 -6.36 -24.97
C GLU A 48 6.92 -5.64 -23.65
N TYR A 49 7.88 -5.50 -22.73
CA TYR A 49 7.62 -4.91 -21.42
C TYR A 49 7.12 -3.48 -21.56
N LYS A 50 6.01 -3.18 -20.87
CA LYS A 50 5.46 -1.85 -20.73
C LYS A 50 5.28 -1.53 -19.25
N PHE A 51 5.80 -0.38 -18.84
CA PHE A 51 5.63 0.09 -17.47
C PHE A 51 4.14 0.27 -17.13
N ASN A 52 3.69 -0.34 -16.04
CA ASN A 52 2.35 -0.15 -15.53
C ASN A 52 2.32 1.02 -14.53
N LYS A 53 1.62 2.10 -14.91
CA LYS A 53 1.52 3.32 -14.10
C LYS A 53 0.97 3.08 -12.69
N LYS A 54 0.17 2.04 -12.49
CA LYS A 54 -0.37 1.66 -11.17
C LYS A 54 0.72 1.49 -10.12
N TRP A 55 1.91 1.00 -10.51
CA TRP A 55 3.01 0.81 -9.57
C TRP A 55 3.56 2.12 -9.03
N LEU A 56 3.62 3.16 -9.87
CA LEU A 56 4.01 4.50 -9.41
C LEU A 56 2.90 5.12 -8.55
N GLU A 57 1.64 4.96 -8.96
CA GLU A 57 0.48 5.43 -8.19
C GLU A 57 0.43 4.81 -6.79
N ASP A 58 0.71 3.50 -6.68
CA ASP A 58 0.81 2.81 -5.38
C ASP A 58 1.96 3.35 -4.54
N LEU A 59 3.14 3.57 -5.14
CA LEU A 59 4.29 4.17 -4.45
C LEU A 59 4.03 5.59 -3.95
N ASP A 60 3.10 6.32 -4.56
CA ASP A 60 2.67 7.67 -4.14
C ASP A 60 1.72 7.67 -2.94
N LYS A 61 1.19 6.51 -2.52
CA LYS A 61 0.25 6.40 -1.39
C LYS A 61 0.91 6.51 -0.01
N PRO A 62 1.95 5.70 0.33
CA PRO A 62 2.61 5.78 1.63
C PRO A 62 3.41 7.07 1.78
N SER A 63 3.89 7.35 3.00
CA SER A 63 4.70 8.54 3.24
C SER A 63 6.04 8.48 2.52
N HIS A 64 6.21 9.38 1.54
CA HIS A 64 7.39 9.46 0.68
C HIS A 64 7.82 10.92 0.49
N ARG A 65 9.00 11.13 -0.09
CA ARG A 65 9.38 12.41 -0.66
C ARG A 65 9.21 12.29 -2.17
N LYS A 66 9.02 13.42 -2.85
CA LYS A 66 8.94 13.45 -4.32
C LYS A 66 10.10 12.63 -4.90
N TYR A 67 9.75 11.71 -5.79
CA TYR A 67 10.71 10.79 -6.39
C TYR A 67 11.60 11.53 -7.39
N TYR A 68 12.89 11.21 -7.37
CA TYR A 68 13.87 11.69 -8.35
C TYR A 68 14.78 10.54 -8.75
N THR A 69 15.34 10.61 -9.95
CA THR A 69 16.25 9.58 -10.49
C THR A 69 17.70 9.75 -10.06
N GLY A 70 18.00 10.80 -9.31
CA GLY A 70 19.37 11.23 -9.05
C GLY A 70 20.13 11.48 -10.34
N PHE A 71 21.43 11.19 -10.30
CA PHE A 71 22.34 11.43 -11.41
C PHE A 71 22.38 10.31 -12.45
N TYR A 72 21.52 9.28 -12.33
CA TYR A 72 21.56 8.09 -13.19
C TYR A 72 21.37 8.39 -14.69
N PHE A 73 20.65 9.45 -15.03
CA PHE A 73 20.31 9.80 -16.41
C PHE A 73 20.82 11.18 -16.84
N ASN A 74 21.81 11.74 -16.11
CA ASN A 74 22.44 13.04 -16.39
C ASN A 74 21.43 14.17 -16.67
N ASP A 75 20.35 14.20 -15.90
CA ASP A 75 19.27 15.17 -16.01
C ASP A 75 19.33 16.13 -14.80
N PRO A 76 20.06 17.26 -14.92
CA PRO A 76 20.30 18.16 -13.79
C PRO A 76 19.03 18.84 -13.29
N ASP A 77 18.01 18.97 -14.16
CA ASP A 77 16.75 19.66 -13.84
C ASP A 77 15.79 18.78 -13.02
N LYS A 78 16.12 17.51 -12.79
CA LYS A 78 15.30 16.58 -11.97
C LYS A 78 15.62 16.60 -10.48
N GLN A 79 16.60 17.39 -10.05
CA GLN A 79 16.86 17.56 -8.62
C GLN A 79 15.76 18.39 -7.96
N ILE A 80 15.29 17.95 -6.80
CA ILE A 80 14.18 18.60 -6.07
C ILE A 80 14.78 19.58 -5.07
N TYR A 81 14.60 20.87 -5.32
CA TYR A 81 15.08 21.96 -4.46
C TYR A 81 13.96 22.64 -3.68
N GLU A 82 12.71 22.45 -4.09
CA GLU A 82 11.57 23.22 -3.58
C GLU A 82 11.15 22.80 -2.18
N SER A 83 11.17 21.49 -1.89
CA SER A 83 10.77 20.99 -0.58
C SER A 83 11.31 19.59 -0.29
N SER A 84 11.71 19.37 0.97
CA SER A 84 12.07 18.05 1.51
C SER A 84 10.95 17.44 2.37
N ALA A 85 9.77 18.06 2.38
CA ALA A 85 8.63 17.64 3.16
C ALA A 85 8.11 16.27 2.69
N TYR A 86 7.55 15.52 3.65
CA TYR A 86 6.90 14.25 3.34
C TYR A 86 5.53 14.48 2.74
N ILE A 87 5.28 13.83 1.61
CA ILE A 87 3.97 13.66 1.00
C ILE A 87 3.36 12.40 1.61
N ARG A 88 2.11 12.48 2.09
CA ARG A 88 1.38 11.34 2.64
C ARG A 88 -0.09 11.48 2.27
N LYS A 89 -0.49 10.77 1.23
CA LYS A 89 -1.87 10.77 0.70
C LYS A 89 -2.77 9.76 1.39
N TYR A 90 -2.22 8.72 2.03
CA TYR A 90 -3.00 7.66 2.68
C TYR A 90 -2.57 7.42 4.13
N ASP A 91 -3.52 6.98 4.93
CA ASP A 91 -3.32 6.47 6.29
C ASP A 91 -3.56 4.96 6.34
N ILE A 92 -2.73 4.25 7.10
CA ILE A 92 -2.96 2.85 7.44
C ILE A 92 -4.08 2.77 8.48
N ILE A 93 -5.19 2.12 8.14
CA ILE A 93 -6.33 1.94 9.04
C ILE A 93 -6.11 0.75 9.96
N GLY A 94 -5.60 -0.36 9.43
CA GLY A 94 -5.39 -1.56 10.21
C GLY A 94 -4.76 -2.68 9.41
N VAL A 95 -4.55 -3.81 10.07
CA VAL A 95 -4.05 -5.04 9.47
C VAL A 95 -5.06 -6.15 9.72
N VAL A 96 -5.44 -6.87 8.67
CA VAL A 96 -6.36 -8.00 8.76
C VAL A 96 -5.70 -9.13 9.56
N LYS A 97 -6.41 -9.62 10.58
CA LYS A 97 -5.97 -10.73 11.43
C LYS A 97 -6.68 -12.04 11.10
N ASN A 98 -7.91 -11.97 10.61
CA ASN A 98 -8.69 -13.12 10.18
C ASN A 98 -9.84 -12.68 9.25
N TYR A 99 -10.35 -13.59 8.44
CA TYR A 99 -11.57 -13.44 7.67
C TYR A 99 -12.40 -14.73 7.72
N ASP A 100 -13.63 -14.64 8.20
CA ASP A 100 -14.60 -15.72 8.18
C ASP A 100 -15.42 -15.65 6.88
N VAL A 101 -15.20 -16.63 5.99
CA VAL A 101 -15.87 -16.71 4.69
C VAL A 101 -17.37 -16.97 4.82
N SER A 102 -17.80 -17.68 5.87
CA SER A 102 -19.21 -18.05 6.06
C SER A 102 -20.05 -16.87 6.51
N THR A 103 -19.50 -15.98 7.33
CA THR A 103 -20.18 -14.79 7.83
C THR A 103 -19.74 -13.51 7.14
N LYS A 104 -18.80 -13.59 6.19
CA LYS A 104 -18.21 -12.45 5.48
C LYS A 104 -17.61 -11.41 6.43
N THR A 105 -17.03 -11.88 7.53
CA THR A 105 -16.57 -11.02 8.63
C THR A 105 -15.04 -10.98 8.69
N ALA A 106 -14.45 -9.79 8.54
CA ALA A 106 -13.03 -9.58 8.76
C ALA A 106 -12.78 -9.11 10.19
N THR A 107 -11.75 -9.65 10.85
CA THR A 107 -11.19 -9.14 12.10
C THR A 107 -9.97 -8.30 11.78
N ILE A 108 -9.96 -7.04 12.19
CA ILE A 108 -8.91 -6.06 11.85
C ILE A 108 -8.29 -5.52 13.15
N GLU A 109 -6.96 -5.49 13.20
CA GLU A 109 -6.21 -4.81 14.25
C GLU A 109 -5.96 -3.35 13.85
N GLN A 110 -6.53 -2.43 14.63
CA GLN A 110 -6.54 -1.01 14.34
C GLN A 110 -5.13 -0.38 14.38
N ARG A 111 -4.92 0.62 13.53
CA ARG A 111 -3.75 1.51 13.51
C ARG A 111 -4.14 2.98 13.54
N ASN A 112 -5.13 3.39 12.73
CA ASN A 112 -5.70 4.74 12.73
C ASN A 112 -7.23 4.67 12.76
N LYS A 113 -7.85 5.77 13.17
CA LYS A 113 -9.30 5.87 13.29
C LYS A 113 -9.99 5.62 11.94
N VAL A 114 -11.04 4.82 11.97
CA VAL A 114 -11.94 4.54 10.85
C VAL A 114 -13.38 4.48 11.36
N PHE A 115 -14.34 4.76 10.49
CA PHE A 115 -15.77 4.80 10.79
C PHE A 115 -16.54 3.69 10.07
N ASP A 116 -17.67 3.30 10.63
CA ASP A 116 -18.62 2.39 9.98
C ASP A 116 -19.13 3.04 8.69
N GLY A 117 -19.13 2.29 7.59
CA GLY A 117 -19.46 2.77 6.26
C GLY A 117 -18.31 3.38 5.48
N ASP A 118 -17.10 3.50 6.05
CA ASP A 118 -15.95 4.03 5.32
C ASP A 118 -15.56 3.15 4.12
N MET A 119 -15.34 3.79 2.98
CA MET A 119 -14.67 3.18 1.84
C MET A 119 -13.15 3.20 2.09
N VAL A 120 -12.53 2.04 1.94
CA VAL A 120 -11.10 1.82 2.16
C VAL A 120 -10.51 1.00 1.03
N GLU A 121 -9.20 1.10 0.85
CA GLU A 121 -8.44 0.24 -0.06
C GLU A 121 -7.70 -0.83 0.75
N VAL A 122 -7.69 -2.07 0.28
CA VAL A 122 -6.91 -3.17 0.87
C VAL A 122 -5.71 -3.45 -0.02
N LEU A 123 -4.53 -3.16 0.51
CA LEU A 123 -3.24 -3.55 -0.06
C LEU A 123 -3.01 -5.03 0.20
N ARG A 124 -3.11 -5.83 -0.86
CA ARG A 124 -2.77 -7.26 -0.84
C ARG A 124 -1.30 -7.51 -1.17
N PRO A 125 -0.61 -8.47 -0.53
CA PRO A 125 0.75 -8.84 -0.93
C PRO A 125 0.85 -9.36 -2.38
N ILE A 126 -0.19 -10.06 -2.85
CA ILE A 126 -0.27 -10.69 -4.18
C ILE A 126 -1.61 -10.33 -4.82
N GLY A 127 -1.59 -10.03 -6.13
CA GLY A 127 -2.77 -9.62 -6.88
C GLY A 127 -3.07 -8.15 -6.71
N ASP A 128 -4.16 -7.67 -7.33
CA ASP A 128 -4.51 -6.25 -7.27
C ASP A 128 -5.04 -5.83 -5.89
N ASN A 129 -4.89 -4.54 -5.58
CA ASN A 129 -5.57 -3.93 -4.44
C ASN A 129 -7.07 -3.86 -4.74
N LEU A 130 -7.90 -3.83 -3.70
CA LEU A 130 -9.36 -3.77 -3.81
C LEU A 130 -9.88 -2.60 -2.98
N GLN A 131 -10.98 -2.02 -3.44
CA GLN A 131 -11.74 -1.08 -2.64
C GLN A 131 -12.92 -1.81 -2.01
N VAL A 132 -13.13 -1.59 -0.71
CA VAL A 132 -14.21 -2.21 0.06
C VAL A 132 -14.86 -1.18 0.97
N VAL A 133 -16.12 -1.43 1.30
CA VAL A 133 -16.84 -0.64 2.30
C VAL A 133 -16.89 -1.44 3.59
N LEU A 134 -16.41 -0.86 4.68
CA LEU A 134 -16.48 -1.46 6.00
C LEU A 134 -17.90 -1.31 6.54
N LYS A 135 -18.61 -2.42 6.77
CA LYS A 135 -20.00 -2.39 7.27
C LYS A 135 -20.13 -3.12 8.59
N ASP A 136 -21.16 -2.78 9.36
CA ASP A 136 -21.52 -3.46 10.61
C ASP A 136 -20.35 -3.60 11.58
N MET A 137 -19.62 -2.49 11.78
CA MET A 137 -18.48 -2.45 12.69
C MET A 137 -18.86 -2.84 14.12
N LYS A 138 -18.09 -3.77 14.72
CA LYS A 138 -18.27 -4.21 16.12
C LYS A 138 -16.95 -4.24 16.88
N ASP A 139 -17.02 -4.01 18.19
CA ASP A 139 -15.89 -4.21 19.11
C ASP A 139 -15.61 -5.70 19.37
N SER A 140 -14.55 -6.01 20.12
CA SER A 140 -14.19 -7.39 20.48
C SER A 140 -15.23 -8.12 21.33
N ARG A 141 -16.25 -7.42 21.85
CA ARG A 141 -17.36 -7.98 22.62
C ARG A 141 -18.63 -8.15 21.76
N GLY A 142 -18.56 -7.82 20.48
CA GLY A 142 -19.69 -7.90 19.55
C GLY A 142 -20.65 -6.71 19.61
N ASN A 143 -20.34 -5.65 20.35
CA ASN A 143 -21.17 -4.45 20.40
C ASN A 143 -20.95 -3.62 19.14
N LYS A 144 -22.03 -3.12 18.53
CA LYS A 144 -21.93 -2.20 17.39
C LYS A 144 -21.20 -0.91 17.79
N ILE A 145 -20.29 -0.46 16.93
CA ILE A 145 -19.53 0.78 17.11
C ILE A 145 -19.60 1.64 15.85
N GLU A 146 -19.61 2.97 16.02
CA GLU A 146 -19.57 3.91 14.90
C GLU A 146 -18.15 4.16 14.39
N SER A 147 -17.13 3.90 15.22
CA SER A 147 -15.73 4.06 14.84
C SER A 147 -14.81 3.21 15.71
N ALA A 148 -13.59 2.95 15.20
CA ALA A 148 -12.51 2.30 15.92
C ALA A 148 -11.38 3.31 16.26
N PRO A 149 -11.47 4.04 17.39
CA PRO A 149 -10.54 5.14 17.71
C PRO A 149 -9.28 4.70 18.46
N SER A 150 -9.26 3.49 19.02
CA SER A 150 -8.22 3.06 19.97
C SER A 150 -7.12 2.27 19.28
N ALA A 151 -5.86 2.66 19.52
CA ALA A 151 -4.68 1.98 18.97
C ALA A 151 -4.70 0.48 19.29
N GLN A 152 -4.45 -0.35 18.28
CA GLN A 152 -4.37 -1.81 18.39
C GLN A 152 -5.64 -2.52 18.86
N MET A 153 -6.79 -1.82 18.94
CA MET A 153 -8.04 -2.51 19.22
C MET A 153 -8.38 -3.46 18.08
N LEU A 154 -8.93 -4.63 18.44
CA LEU A 154 -9.56 -5.51 17.48
C LEU A 154 -11.00 -5.06 17.27
N PHE A 155 -11.39 -4.94 16.01
CA PHE A 155 -12.77 -4.72 15.60
C PHE A 155 -13.11 -5.65 14.44
N THR A 156 -14.38 -5.95 14.28
CA THR A 156 -14.87 -6.75 13.16
C THR A 156 -15.70 -5.91 12.21
N VAL A 157 -15.69 -6.27 10.94
CA VAL A 157 -16.44 -5.64 9.85
C VAL A 157 -17.00 -6.71 8.93
N THR A 158 -18.15 -6.44 8.33
CA THR A 158 -18.70 -7.21 7.22
C THR A 158 -18.13 -6.66 5.91
N VAL A 159 -17.50 -7.53 5.11
CA VAL A 159 -16.89 -7.23 3.81
C VAL A 159 -17.14 -8.41 2.87
N GLU A 160 -17.70 -8.16 1.69
CA GLU A 160 -18.11 -9.22 0.74
C GLU A 160 -16.90 -9.92 0.10
N GLU A 161 -15.88 -9.14 -0.22
CA GLU A 161 -14.61 -9.57 -0.74
C GLU A 161 -13.82 -10.32 0.32
N GLU A 162 -13.31 -11.50 -0.02
CA GLU A 162 -12.49 -12.31 0.87
C GLU A 162 -11.17 -11.60 1.19
N LEU A 163 -10.89 -11.35 2.47
CA LEU A 163 -9.63 -10.73 2.90
C LEU A 163 -8.66 -11.81 3.42
N GLN A 164 -7.37 -11.54 3.31
CA GLN A 164 -6.33 -12.47 3.79
C GLN A 164 -5.65 -11.94 5.04
N GLU A 165 -5.12 -12.84 5.87
CA GLU A 165 -4.30 -12.43 7.00
C GLU A 165 -3.10 -11.60 6.52
N ASN A 166 -2.83 -10.49 7.20
CA ASN A 166 -1.80 -9.49 6.89
C ASN A 166 -2.08 -8.59 5.69
N ASP A 167 -3.27 -8.68 5.08
CA ASP A 167 -3.76 -7.60 4.22
C ASP A 167 -3.75 -6.27 5.00
N ILE A 168 -3.28 -5.20 4.35
CA ILE A 168 -3.17 -3.88 4.97
C ILE A 168 -4.32 -3.01 4.47
N VAL A 169 -5.15 -2.53 5.40
CA VAL A 169 -6.25 -1.62 5.08
C VAL A 169 -5.75 -0.18 5.14
N ILE A 170 -5.95 0.57 4.07
CA ILE A 170 -5.52 1.97 3.93
C ILE A 170 -6.71 2.84 3.49
N LYS A 171 -6.68 4.11 3.89
CA LYS A 171 -7.69 5.10 3.50
C LYS A 171 -7.01 6.35 2.95
N SER A 172 -7.53 6.91 1.86
CA SER A 172 -7.08 8.20 1.37
C SER A 172 -7.37 9.28 2.42
N LYS A 173 -6.42 10.18 2.62
CA LYS A 173 -6.70 11.45 3.26
C LYS A 173 -7.50 12.27 2.28
N GLU A 174 -8.75 12.58 2.62
CA GLU A 174 -9.47 13.64 1.92
C GLU A 174 -8.63 14.92 2.00
N ASP A 175 -8.51 15.64 0.88
CA ASP A 175 -7.92 16.97 0.87
C ASP A 175 -8.78 17.83 1.82
N LYS A 176 -8.22 18.16 2.98
CA LYS A 176 -8.84 19.09 3.93
C LYS A 176 -8.77 20.52 3.43
#